data_AF-A0A1V5ZMX8-F1
#
_entry.id   AF-A0A1V5ZMX8-F1
#
_cell.length_a   1.000
_cell.length_b   1.000
_cell.length_c   1.000
_cell.angle_alpha   90.00
_cell.angle_beta   90.00
_cell.angle_gamma   90.00
#
_symmetry.space_group_name_H-M   'P 1'
#
loop_
_entity.id
_entity.type
_entity.pdbx_description
1 polymer ?
#
loop_
_entity_poly.entity_id
_entity_poly.type
_entity_poly.pdbx_seq_one_letter_code
_entity_poly.pdbx_strand_id
1 'polypeptide(L)' 'MAKGEIIIKTKEQIENIRKSGQYLNELLYLIKDNCKAGITLMDLENIAQNFIDKNNLK' A
#
# COMPACT_ATOMS: atom_id res chain seq x y z
N MET A 1 3.97 -18.21 -22.11
CA MET A 1 3.88 -18.20 -20.64
C MET A 1 5.30 -18.18 -20.10
N ALA A 2 5.74 -17.08 -19.49
CA ALA A 2 7.10 -16.98 -18.96
C ALA A 2 7.25 -17.94 -17.77
N LYS A 3 8.25 -18.81 -17.84
CA LYS A 3 8.71 -19.67 -16.74
C LYS A 3 9.06 -18.75 -15.58
N GLY A 4 8.52 -18.99 -14.38
CA GLY A 4 8.73 -18.13 -13.22
C GLY A 4 10.17 -18.23 -12.71
N GLU A 5 11.06 -17.38 -13.22
CA GLU A 5 12.41 -17.24 -12.69
C GLU A 5 12.39 -16.43 -11.39
N ILE A 6 13.07 -16.93 -10.35
CA ILE A 6 13.20 -16.24 -9.07
C ILE A 6 14.22 -15.12 -9.24
N ILE A 7 13.76 -13.87 -9.14
CA ILE A 7 14.63 -12.68 -9.19
C ILE A 7 15.24 -12.45 -7.80
N ILE A 8 16.55 -12.62 -7.67
CA ILE A 8 17.28 -12.22 -6.45
C ILE A 8 17.42 -10.70 -6.43
N LYS A 9 16.83 -10.07 -5.42
CA LYS A 9 16.81 -8.61 -5.27
C LYS A 9 18.14 -8.08 -4.72
N THR A 10 18.54 -6.90 -5.17
CA THR A 10 19.66 -6.17 -4.57
C THR A 10 19.28 -5.65 -3.18
N LYS A 11 20.29 -5.27 -2.38
CA LYS A 11 20.04 -4.67 -1.05
C LYS A 11 19.14 -3.44 -1.15
N GLU A 12 19.39 -2.55 -2.10
CA GLU A 12 18.58 -1.36 -2.34
C GLU A 12 17.13 -1.71 -2.69
N GLN A 13 16.92 -2.70 -3.57
CA GLN A 13 15.59 -3.16 -3.92
C GLN A 13 14.85 -3.75 -2.71
N ILE A 14 15.55 -4.49 -1.85
CA ILE A 14 14.98 -5.03 -0.61
C ILE A 14 14.56 -3.89 0.33
N GLU A 15 15.40 -2.85 0.51
CA GLU A 15 15.04 -1.68 1.33
C GLU A 15 13.83 -0.94 0.77
N ASN A 16 13.77 -0.75 -0.55
CA ASN A 16 12.61 -0.14 -1.19
C ASN A 16 11.34 -0.96 -0.94
N ILE A 17 11.40 -2.29 -1.08
CA ILE A 17 10.27 -3.18 -0.79
C ILE A 17 9.86 -3.10 0.69
N ARG A 18 10.82 -3.08 1.62
CA ARG A 18 10.55 -2.94 3.06
C ARG A 18 9.80 -1.65 3.34
N LYS A 19 10.27 -0.53 2.79
CA LYS A 19 9.64 0.78 2.95
C LYS A 19 8.24 0.82 2.33
N SER A 20 8.07 0.27 1.12
CA SER A 20 6.74 0.14 0.50
C SER A 20 5.80 -0.71 1.35
N GLY A 21 6.28 -1.83 1.91
CA GLY A 21 5.49 -2.71 2.78
C GLY A 21 5.05 -2.04 4.08
N GLN A 22 5.88 -1.17 4.66
CA GLN A 22 5.51 -0.38 5.84
C GLN A 22 4.34 0.57 5.53
N TYR A 23 4.44 1.36 4.45
CA TYR A 23 3.34 2.25 4.05
C TYR A 23 2.07 1.50 3.69
N LEU A 24 2.19 0.36 2.98
CA LEU A 24 1.03 -0.46 2.66
C LEU A 24 0.34 -0.97 3.93
N ASN A 25 1.12 -1.42 4.92
CA ASN A 25 0.58 -1.88 6.19
C ASN A 25 -0.17 -0.75 6.93
N GLU A 26 0.43 0.44 7.02
CA GLU A 26 -0.21 1.62 7.62
C GLU A 26 -1.52 1.98 6.91
N LEU A 27 -1.51 2.00 5.56
CA LEU A 27 -2.70 2.26 4.76
C LEU A 27 -3.80 1.23 5.02
N LEU A 28 -3.47 -0.07 5.07
CA LEU A 28 -4.45 -1.12 5.30
C LEU A 28 -5.09 -1.02 6.69
N TYR A 29 -4.32 -0.66 7.72
CA TYR A 29 -4.88 -0.40 9.06
C TYR A 29 -5.77 0.84 9.09
N LEU A 30 -5.36 1.93 8.43
CA LEU A 30 -6.18 3.13 8.30
C LEU A 30 -7.53 2.81 7.63
N ILE A 31 -7.53 2.03 6.54
CA ILE A 31 -8.75 1.63 5.85
C ILE A 31 -9.60 0.73 6.73
N LYS A 32 -9.00 -0.28 7.37
CA LYS A 32 -9.70 -1.16 8.32
C LYS A 32 -10.44 -0.37 9.40
N ASP A 33 -9.80 0.64 9.98
CA ASP A 33 -10.40 1.44 11.05
C ASP A 33 -11.55 2.35 10.55
N ASN A 34 -11.59 2.63 9.25
CA ASN A 34 -12.65 3.41 8.61
C ASN A 34 -13.75 2.55 7.94
N CYS A 35 -13.55 1.24 7.81
CA CYS A 35 -14.56 0.28 7.34
C CYS A 35 -15.68 0.08 8.38
N LYS A 36 -16.62 1.02 8.43
CA LYS A 36 -17.78 1.01 9.34
C LYS A 36 -19.10 1.24 8.60
N ALA A 37 -20.21 0.85 9.22
CA ALA A 37 -21.54 1.02 8.63
C ALA A 37 -21.80 2.50 8.24
N GLY A 38 -22.37 2.71 7.05
CA GLY A 38 -22.63 4.04 6.51
C GLY A 38 -21.46 4.68 5.75
N ILE A 39 -20.30 4.02 5.69
CA ILE A 39 -19.18 4.42 4.83
C ILE A 39 -19.31 3.70 3.48
N THR A 40 -19.15 4.44 2.39
CA THR A 40 -19.14 3.86 1.03
C THR A 40 -17.73 3.43 0.64
N LEU A 41 -17.61 2.57 -0.39
CA LEU A 41 -16.30 2.25 -0.96
C LEU A 41 -15.61 3.52 -1.49
N MET A 42 -16.34 4.44 -2.11
CA MET A 42 -15.77 5.71 -2.59
C MET A 42 -15.13 6.53 -1.46
N ASP A 43 -15.71 6.52 -0.26
CA ASP A 43 -15.13 7.20 0.90
C ASP A 43 -13.81 6.54 1.34
N LEU A 44 -13.73 5.21 1.32
CA LEU A 44 -12.50 4.47 1.62
C LEU A 44 -11.41 4.75 0.58
N GLU A 45 -11.77 4.77 -0.70
CA GLU A 45 -10.86 5.11 -1.79
C GLU A 45 -10.32 6.54 -1.65
N ASN A 46 -11.16 7.49 -1.27
CA ASN A 46 -10.73 8.86 -0.99
C ASN A 46 -9.78 8.94 0.22
N ILE A 47 -10.04 8.17 1.29
CA ILE A 47 -9.12 8.07 2.43
C ILE A 47 -7.77 7.48 1.99
N ALA A 48 -7.79 6.44 1.15
CA ALA A 48 -6.58 5.82 0.63
C ALA A 48 -5.76 6.79 -0.22
N GLN A 49 -6.41 7.51 -1.15
CA GLN A 49 -5.74 8.47 -2.01
C GLN A 49 -5.12 9.60 -1.20
N ASN A 50 -5.83 10.14 -0.22
CA ASN A 50 -5.30 11.17 0.68
C ASN A 50 -4.05 10.69 1.44
N PHE A 51 -4.02 9.42 1.87
CA PHE A 51 -2.83 8.84 2.51
C PHE A 51 -1.64 8.73 1.55
N ILE A 52 -1.89 8.28 0.31
CA ILE A 52 -0.89 8.15 -0.75
C ILE A 52 -0.28 9.52 -1.06
N ASP A 53 -1.13 10.53 -1.30
CA ASP A 53 -0.73 11.90 -1.64
C ASP A 53 0.09 12.54 -0.51
N LYS A 54 -0.38 12.42 0.74
CA LYS A 54 0.30 12.96 1.92
C LYS A 54 1.71 12.39 2.09
N ASN A 55 1.91 11.11 1.77
CA ASN A 55 3.19 10.42 1.88
C ASN A 55 4.03 10.50 0.60
N ASN A 56 3.56 11.22 -0.44
CA ASN A 56 4.18 11.30 -1.76
C ASN A 56 4.50 9.93 -2.38
N LEU A 57 3.58 8.98 -2.20
CA LEU A 57 3.68 7.65 -2.77
C LEU A 57 3.18 7.67 -4.22
N LYS A 58 3.76 6.84 -5.08
CA LYS A 58 3.45 6.76 -6.51
C LYS A 58 3.27 5.32 -6.94
#